data_AF-A0A2P6W7U3-F1
#
_entry.id   AF-A0A2P6W7U3-F1
#
_cell.length_a   1.000
_cell.length_b   1.000
_cell.length_c   1.000
_cell.angle_alpha   90.00
_cell.angle_beta   90.00
_cell.angle_gamma   90.00
#
_symmetry.space_group_name_H-M   'P 1'
#
loop_
_entity.id
_entity.type
_entity.pdbx_description
1 polymer ?
#
loop_
_entity_poly.entity_id
_entity_poly.type
_entity_poly.pdbx_seq_one_letter_code
_entity_poly.pdbx_strand_id
1 'polypeptide(L)'
;MEDTNYVKNKIREHNEISLSRHARKRAEIRGIEPKRVQKVIREGDIIGVKRNDNPNTDIEYSETYLVLISSEKDEFFYLPIYFRSSEVLITTVLKFSDSNTGLSEW
;
A
#
# COMPACT_ATOMS: atom_id res chain seq x y z
N MET A 1 -3.91 16.37 1.42
CA MET A 1 -4.05 16.17 2.89
C MET A 1 -5.37 15.48 3.23
N GLU A 2 -6.48 15.84 2.59
CA GLU A 2 -7.78 15.18 2.77
C GLU A 2 -7.74 13.67 2.44
N ASP A 3 -7.23 13.31 1.25
CA ASP A 3 -7.06 11.91 0.83
C ASP A 3 -6.25 11.06 1.82
N THR A 4 -5.18 11.63 2.39
CA THR A 4 -4.34 10.94 3.39
C THR A 4 -5.15 10.61 4.65
N ASN A 5 -5.91 11.57 5.18
CA ASN A 5 -6.71 11.36 6.37
C ASN A 5 -7.84 10.36 6.11
N TYR A 6 -8.47 10.44 4.94
CA TYR A 6 -9.46 9.48 4.49
C TYR A 6 -8.90 8.06 4.46
N VAL A 7 -7.76 7.85 3.79
CA VAL A 7 -7.10 6.54 3.69
C VAL A 7 -6.72 6.00 5.06
N LYS A 8 -6.15 6.84 5.95
CA LYS A 8 -5.81 6.44 7.33
C LYS A 8 -7.03 5.98 8.11
N ASN A 9 -8.15 6.70 8.03
CA ASN A 9 -9.39 6.34 8.71
C ASN A 9 -9.99 5.05 8.13
N LYS A 10 -10.04 4.94 6.80
CA LYS A 10 -10.60 3.77 6.13
C LYS A 10 -9.79 2.51 6.45
N ILE A 11 -8.46 2.56 6.47
CA ILE A 11 -7.63 1.41 6.93
C ILE A 11 -7.96 1.00 8.36
N ARG A 12 -8.24 1.95 9.27
CA ARG A 12 -8.58 1.67 10.67
C ARG A 12 -9.95 1.01 10.83
N GLU A 13 -10.91 1.34 9.98
CA GLU A 13 -12.26 0.75 9.99
C GLU A 13 -12.27 -0.72 9.56
N HIS A 14 -11.26 -1.17 8.82
CA HIS A 14 -11.19 -2.53 8.30
C HIS A 14 -10.39 -3.41 9.26
N ASN A 15 -10.88 -4.61 9.56
CA ASN A 15 -10.21 -5.56 10.46
C ASN A 15 -9.16 -6.41 9.73
N GLU A 16 -9.37 -6.66 8.44
CA GLU A 16 -8.49 -7.48 7.62
C GLU A 16 -7.67 -6.62 6.66
N ILE A 17 -6.38 -6.90 6.60
CA ILE A 17 -5.48 -6.40 5.56
C ILE A 17 -4.89 -7.62 4.88
N SER A 18 -5.21 -7.82 3.61
CA SER A 18 -4.69 -8.96 2.87
C SER A 18 -3.77 -8.52 1.74
N LEU A 19 -2.87 -9.43 1.38
CA LEU A 19 -2.05 -9.31 0.19
C LEU A 19 -2.62 -10.25 -0.87
N SER A 20 -2.84 -9.74 -2.07
CA SER A 20 -3.11 -10.55 -3.26
C SER A 20 -1.96 -11.55 -3.52
N ARG A 21 -2.21 -12.57 -4.35
CA ARG A 21 -1.17 -13.52 -4.76
C ARG A 21 0.05 -12.81 -5.38
N HIS A 22 -0.17 -11.76 -6.18
CA HIS A 22 0.90 -10.99 -6.79
C HIS A 22 1.69 -10.19 -5.73
N ALA A 23 0.99 -9.49 -4.83
CA ALA A 23 1.60 -8.76 -3.73
C ALA A 23 2.45 -9.65 -2.82
N ARG A 24 1.95 -10.84 -2.46
CA ARG A 24 2.71 -11.81 -1.65
C ARG A 24 4.01 -12.22 -2.34
N LYS A 25 3.92 -12.62 -3.62
CA LYS A 25 5.11 -12.99 -4.41
C LYS A 25 6.12 -11.84 -4.51
N ARG A 26 5.65 -10.60 -4.69
CA ARG A 26 6.53 -9.41 -4.72
C ARG A 26 7.20 -9.16 -3.37
N ALA A 27 6.46 -9.28 -2.26
CA ALA A 27 6.99 -9.15 -0.92
C ALA A 27 8.06 -10.22 -0.62
N GLU A 28 7.78 -11.48 -0.97
CA GLU A 28 8.71 -12.61 -0.83
C GLU A 28 10.02 -12.39 -1.60
N ILE A 29 9.95 -11.98 -2.88
CA ILE A 29 11.15 -11.67 -3.70
C ILE A 29 12.03 -10.60 -3.03
N ARG A 30 11.42 -9.67 -2.30
CA ARG A 30 12.11 -8.59 -1.60
C ARG A 30 12.50 -8.93 -0.16
N GLY A 31 12.28 -10.19 0.28
CA GLY A 31 12.56 -10.64 1.64
C GLY A 31 11.66 -9.99 2.70
N ILE A 32 10.42 -9.65 2.34
CA ILE A 32 9.47 -8.95 3.20
C ILE A 32 8.36 -9.90 3.59
N GLU A 33 8.24 -10.17 4.89
CA GLU A 33 7.14 -10.99 5.40
C GLU A 33 5.79 -10.28 5.22
N PRO A 34 4.73 -10.97 4.78
CA PRO A 34 3.39 -10.39 4.67
C PRO A 34 2.89 -9.73 5.95
N LYS A 35 3.19 -10.32 7.12
CA LYS A 35 2.86 -9.75 8.44
C LYS A 35 3.54 -8.40 8.68
N ARG A 36 4.76 -8.21 8.18
CA ARG A 36 5.46 -6.93 8.26
C ARG A 36 4.79 -5.87 7.39
N VAL A 37 4.34 -6.23 6.18
CA VAL A 37 3.57 -5.32 5.31
C VAL A 37 2.28 -4.87 6.00
N GLN A 38 1.53 -5.81 6.58
CA GLN A 38 0.31 -5.52 7.34
C GLN A 38 0.59 -4.59 8.53
N LYS A 39 1.64 -4.89 9.32
CA LYS A 39 2.05 -4.06 10.47
C LYS A 39 2.39 -2.63 10.04
N VAL A 40 3.19 -2.47 8.98
CA VAL A 40 3.58 -1.15 8.46
C VAL A 40 2.36 -0.37 7.97
N ILE A 41 1.37 -1.00 7.35
CA ILE A 41 0.13 -0.31 6.94
C ILE A 41 -0.71 0.12 8.16
N ARG A 42 -0.71 -0.65 9.24
CA ARG A 42 -1.46 -0.31 10.46
C ARG A 42 -0.83 0.83 11.24
N GLU A 43 0.50 0.79 11.37
CA GLU A 43 1.24 1.62 12.32
C GLU A 43 2.00 2.77 11.64
N GLY A 44 2.28 2.66 10.35
CA GLY A 44 3.15 3.57 9.63
C GLY A 44 2.51 4.89 9.23
N ASP A 45 3.37 5.86 8.94
CA ASP A 45 2.95 7.15 8.43
C ASP A 45 2.58 7.04 6.96
N ILE A 46 1.27 7.01 6.71
CA ILE A 46 0.68 6.90 5.39
C ILE A 46 0.55 8.28 4.74
N ILE A 47 0.94 8.36 3.47
CA ILE A 47 0.47 9.38 2.52
C ILE A 47 -0.39 8.65 1.49
N GLY A 48 -1.67 9.00 1.42
CA GLY A 48 -2.63 8.39 0.49
C GLY A 48 -2.98 9.36 -0.63
N VAL A 49 -2.98 8.87 -1.88
CA VAL A 49 -3.41 9.63 -3.05
C VAL A 49 -4.42 8.79 -3.83
N LYS A 50 -5.61 9.35 -4.08
CA LYS A 50 -6.62 8.69 -4.91
C LYS A 50 -6.11 8.57 -6.33
N ARG A 51 -6.13 7.36 -6.89
CA ARG A 51 -5.93 7.20 -8.33
C ARG A 51 -7.24 7.48 -9.03
N ASN A 52 -7.24 8.46 -9.93
CA ASN A 52 -8.33 8.60 -10.89
C ASN A 52 -8.40 7.32 -11.73
N ASP A 53 -9.62 6.82 -11.90
CA ASP A 53 -9.95 5.47 -12.35
C ASP A 53 -9.02 4.99 -13.46
N ASN A 54 -8.37 3.86 -13.23
CA ASN A 54 -7.65 3.17 -14.29
C ASN A 54 -8.71 2.41 -15.11
N PRO A 55 -8.97 2.79 -16.38
CA PRO A 55 -9.99 2.14 -17.20
C PRO A 55 -9.65 0.67 -17.53
N ASN A 56 -8.44 0.21 -17.20
CA ASN A 56 -7.94 -1.13 -17.53
C ASN A 56 -8.00 -2.12 -16.35
N THR A 57 -8.74 -1.83 -15.29
CA THR A 57 -8.95 -2.78 -14.19
C THR A 57 -10.37 -3.33 -14.25
N ASP A 58 -10.52 -4.56 -14.78
CA ASP A 58 -11.71 -5.45 -14.72
C ASP A 58 -12.06 -5.87 -13.27
N ILE A 59 -11.84 -4.98 -12.33
CA ILE A 59 -11.83 -5.27 -10.92
C ILE A 59 -12.84 -4.32 -10.27
N GLU A 60 -14.02 -4.86 -9.96
CA GLU A 60 -15.13 -4.16 -9.34
C GLU A 60 -14.77 -3.75 -7.89
N TYR A 61 -14.03 -2.64 -7.72
CA TYR A 61 -13.70 -2.08 -6.41
C TYR A 61 -13.96 -0.56 -6.37
N SER A 62 -14.45 -0.12 -5.21
CA SER A 62 -14.96 1.24 -5.01
C SER A 62 -13.92 2.34 -5.23
N GLU A 63 -12.66 2.13 -4.83
CA GLU A 63 -11.61 3.16 -4.92
C GLU A 63 -10.19 2.55 -4.87
N THR A 64 -9.27 3.06 -5.69
CA THR A 64 -7.84 2.69 -5.67
C THR A 64 -7.00 3.82 -5.08
N TYR A 65 -6.16 3.51 -4.10
CA TYR A 65 -5.23 4.48 -3.53
C TYR A 65 -3.79 4.02 -3.66
N LEU A 66 -2.92 4.97 -3.95
CA LEU A 66 -1.49 4.79 -3.81
C LEU A 66 -1.08 5.26 -2.43
N VAL A 67 -0.48 4.35 -1.67
CA VAL A 67 -0.06 4.60 -0.30
C VAL A 67 1.44 4.52 -0.21
N LEU A 68 2.05 5.63 0.24
CA LEU A 68 3.46 5.71 0.57
C LEU A 68 3.59 5.64 2.10
N ILE A 69 4.34 4.65 2.61
CA ILE A 69 4.47 4.42 4.06
C ILE A 69 5.92 4.55 4.48
N SER A 70 6.20 5.43 5.43
CA SER A 70 7.49 5.50 6.13
C SER A 70 7.46 4.59 7.37
N SER A 71 8.58 3.92 7.63
CA SER A 71 8.79 3.10 8.83
C SER A 71 10.13 3.45 9.48
N GLU A 72 10.36 3.02 10.72
CA GLU A 72 11.52 3.33 11.58
C GLU A 72 12.93 3.02 10.99
N LYS A 73 13.03 2.50 9.76
CA LYS A 73 14.29 2.10 9.11
C LYS A 73 14.51 2.73 7.72
N ASP A 74 13.94 3.92 7.44
CA ASP A 74 14.03 4.58 6.13
C ASP A 74 13.56 3.67 4.97
N GLU A 75 12.58 2.81 5.26
CA GLU A 75 11.96 1.95 4.25
C GLU A 75 10.64 2.57 3.83
N PHE A 76 10.54 2.86 2.53
CA PHE A 76 9.31 3.35 1.93
C PHE A 76 8.61 2.24 1.17
N PHE A 77 7.31 2.10 1.43
CA PHE A 77 6.46 1.18 0.69
C PHE A 77 5.53 1.94 -0.22
N TYR A 78 5.48 1.57 -1.51
CA TYR A 78 4.44 2.03 -2.42
C TYR A 78 3.45 0.90 -2.67
N LEU A 79 2.22 1.14 -2.21
CA LEU A 79 1.16 0.14 -2.15
C LEU A 79 -0.11 0.67 -2.82
N PRO A 80 -0.48 0.13 -3.98
CA PRO A 80 -1.84 0.18 -4.47
C PRO A 80 -2.75 -0.64 -3.55
N ILE A 81 -3.65 0.04 -2.87
CA ILE A 81 -4.65 -0.56 -1.98
C ILE A 81 -6.06 -0.35 -2.53
N TYR A 82 -6.90 -1.35 -2.28
CA TYR A 82 -8.31 -1.36 -2.62
C TYR A 82 -9.11 -1.62 -1.35
N PHE A 83 -10.21 -0.88 -1.19
CA PHE A 83 -11.12 -1.07 -0.07
C PHE A 83 -12.33 -1.90 -0.51
N ARG A 84 -12.49 -3.06 0.10
CA ARG A 84 -13.68 -3.93 0.04
C ARG A 84 -14.48 -3.79 1.33
N SER A 85 -15.72 -4.25 1.35
CA SER A 85 -16.65 -4.05 2.48
C SER A 85 -16.10 -4.39 3.88
N SER A 86 -15.12 -5.29 3.99
CA SER A 86 -14.49 -5.66 5.27
C SER A 86 -12.97 -5.81 5.21
N GLU A 87 -12.34 -5.57 4.06
CA GLU A 87 -10.94 -5.90 3.80
C GLU A 87 -10.21 -4.79 3.04
N VAL A 88 -8.97 -4.49 3.47
CA VAL A 88 -8.02 -3.73 2.66
C VAL A 88 -7.18 -4.72 1.84
N LEU A 89 -7.34 -4.70 0.52
CA LEU A 89 -6.58 -5.55 -0.40
C LEU A 89 -5.38 -4.79 -0.96
N ILE A 90 -4.18 -5.33 -0.75
CA ILE A 90 -2.94 -4.84 -1.36
C ILE A 90 -2.65 -5.67 -2.60
N THR A 91 -2.55 -5.04 -3.77
CA THR A 91 -2.32 -5.77 -5.03
C THR A 91 -0.86 -5.84 -5.45
N THR A 92 -0.02 -4.92 -4.97
CA THR A 92 1.43 -4.99 -5.14
C THR A 92 2.16 -4.34 -3.98
N VAL A 93 3.42 -4.74 -3.78
CA VAL A 93 4.32 -4.22 -2.75
C VAL A 93 5.63 -3.81 -3.42
N LEU A 94 5.95 -2.53 -3.38
CA LEU A 94 7.25 -1.99 -3.81
C LEU A 94 7.96 -1.42 -2.58
N LYS A 95 9.20 -1.87 -2.35
CA LYS A 95 10.07 -1.36 -1.28
C LYS A 95 11.17 -0.50 -1.89
N PHE A 96 11.37 0.67 -1.32
CA PHE A 96 12.51 1.55 -1.57
C PHE A 96 13.35 1.64 -0.29
N SER A 97 14.66 1.72 -0.45
CA SER A 97 15.61 1.96 0.64
C SER A 97 16.48 3.15 0.24
N ASP A 98 16.69 4.08 1.16
CA ASP A 98 17.45 5.32 0.91
C ASP A 98 18.94 5.09 0.56
N SER A 99 19.45 3.86 0.65
CA SER A 99 20.89 3.58 0.57
C SER A 99 21.49 3.43 -0.83
N ASN A 100 20.75 3.61 -1.94
CA ASN A 100 21.32 3.96 -3.26
C ASN A 100 20.23 4.11 -4.35
N THR A 101 20.27 5.24 -5.06
CA THR A 101 19.78 5.47 -6.45
C THR A 101 18.31 5.20 -6.79
N GLY A 102 17.55 6.25 -7.16
CA GLY A 102 16.35 6.05 -7.99
C GLY A 102 15.24 7.10 -7.96
N LEU A 103 15.27 8.08 -7.05
CA LEU A 103 14.28 9.19 -7.05
C LEU A 103 14.63 10.33 -8.02
N SER A 104 15.77 10.23 -8.71
CA SER A 104 16.26 11.24 -9.66
C SER A 104 15.85 11.00 -11.12
N GLU A 105 15.10 9.92 -11.42
CA GLU A 105 14.59 9.62 -12.77
C GLU A 105 13.08 9.27 -12.74
N TRP A 106 12.28 10.10 -12.07
CA TRP A 106 10.81 10.10 -12.20
C TRP A 106 10.34 11.46 -12.71
#